data_AF-A0A2R9A8H3-F1
#
_entry.id   AF-A0A2R9A8H3-F1
#
_cell.length_a   1.000
_cell.length_b   1.000
_cell.length_c   1.000
_cell.angle_alpha   90.00
_cell.angle_beta   90.00
_cell.angle_gamma   90.00
#
_symmetry.space_group_name_H-M   'P 1'
#
loop_
_entity.id
_entity.type
_entity.pdbx_description
1 polymer ?
#
loop_
_entity_poly.entity_id
_entity_poly.type
_entity_poly.pdbx_seq_one_letter_code
_entity_poly.pdbx_strand_id
1 'polypeptide(L)'
;MKASSLAFSLLSAAFYLLWTPSTGLKTLNLGSCVIATNLQEIRNGFSEIRGSVQAKDGNIDIRILRRTESLQDTKPANRCCLLRHLLRLYLDRVFKNYQTPDHYTLRKISSLANSFLTIKKDLRLCLEPQAAVVKALGELDILLQWMEETE
;
A
#
# COMPACT_ATOMS: atom_id res chain seq x y z
N MET A 1 -38.34 -14.11 -32.79
CA MET A 1 -36.89 -14.14 -32.52
C MET A 1 -36.24 -12.73 -32.39
N LYS A 2 -36.95 -11.70 -31.89
CA LYS A 2 -36.41 -10.32 -31.77
C LYS A 2 -36.20 -9.86 -30.32
N ALA A 3 -37.04 -10.32 -29.38
CA ALA A 3 -36.95 -9.97 -27.97
C ALA A 3 -35.70 -10.54 -27.27
N SER A 4 -35.24 -11.73 -27.68
CA SER A 4 -34.04 -12.36 -27.14
C SER A 4 -32.76 -11.58 -27.47
N SER A 5 -32.64 -11.06 -28.71
CA SER A 5 -31.49 -10.25 -29.15
C SER A 5 -31.33 -8.95 -28.35
N LEU A 6 -32.45 -8.30 -28.00
CA LEU A 6 -32.49 -7.10 -27.16
C LEU A 6 -32.11 -7.38 -25.69
N ALA A 7 -32.49 -8.54 -25.16
CA ALA A 7 -32.10 -8.93 -23.81
C ALA A 7 -30.60 -9.25 -23.72
N PHE A 8 -30.05 -9.95 -24.72
CA PHE A 8 -28.61 -10.23 -24.80
C PHE A 8 -27.77 -8.97 -24.98
N SER A 9 -28.24 -7.98 -25.75
CA SER A 9 -27.52 -6.71 -25.91
C SER A 9 -27.54 -5.84 -24.66
N LEU A 10 -28.65 -5.83 -23.91
CA LEU A 10 -28.75 -5.13 -22.62
C LEU A 10 -27.88 -5.77 -21.53
N LEU A 11 -27.85 -7.11 -21.45
CA LEU A 11 -26.97 -7.84 -20.52
C LEU A 11 -25.48 -7.62 -20.84
N SER A 12 -25.14 -7.59 -22.13
CA SER A 12 -23.77 -7.31 -22.58
C SER A 12 -23.33 -5.88 -22.23
N ALA A 13 -24.20 -4.88 -22.47
CA ALA A 13 -23.93 -3.49 -22.09
C ALA A 13 -23.77 -3.30 -20.56
N ALA A 14 -24.56 -4.01 -19.75
CA ALA A 14 -24.40 -3.99 -18.29
C ALA A 14 -23.06 -4.58 -17.85
N PHE A 15 -22.59 -5.65 -18.50
CA PHE A 15 -21.29 -6.27 -18.24
C PHE A 15 -20.11 -5.33 -18.59
N TYR A 16 -20.22 -4.53 -19.65
CA TYR A 16 -19.21 -3.52 -20.01
C TYR A 16 -19.18 -2.33 -19.05
N LEU A 17 -20.30 -1.92 -18.46
CA LEU A 17 -20.35 -0.85 -17.46
C LEU A 17 -19.79 -1.30 -16.09
N LEU A 18 -19.94 -2.59 -15.76
CA LEU A 18 -19.35 -3.21 -14.56
C LEU A 18 -17.84 -3.43 -14.69
N TRP A 19 -17.32 -3.48 -15.92
CA TRP A 19 -15.90 -3.65 -16.21
C TRP A 19 -15.22 -2.32 -16.50
N THR A 20 -15.43 -1.31 -15.64
CA THR A 20 -14.49 -0.18 -15.63
C THR A 20 -13.23 -0.65 -14.92
N PRO A 21 -12.07 -0.71 -15.58
CA PRO A 21 -10.80 -0.89 -14.87
C PRO A 21 -10.74 0.25 -13.85
N SER A 22 -10.47 -0.08 -12.58
CA SER A 22 -10.25 0.94 -11.55
C SER A 22 -9.06 1.80 -11.97
N THR A 23 -9.36 2.93 -12.60
CA THR A 23 -8.42 3.86 -13.22
C THR A 23 -7.56 4.49 -12.13
N GLY A 24 -6.45 3.85 -11.79
CA GLY A 24 -5.48 4.33 -10.80
C GLY A 24 -4.95 3.27 -9.84
N LEU A 25 -5.58 2.09 -9.79
CA LEU A 25 -5.11 1.00 -8.95
C LEU A 25 -3.89 0.31 -9.57
N LYS A 26 -2.77 0.30 -8.85
CA LYS A 26 -1.52 -0.34 -9.24
C LYS A 26 -1.24 -1.54 -8.34
N THR A 27 -1.06 -2.70 -8.96
CA THR A 27 -0.58 -3.91 -8.30
C THR A 27 0.91 -3.80 -7.99
N LEU A 28 1.27 -4.03 -6.73
CA LEU A 28 2.65 -4.10 -6.24
C LEU A 28 3.01 -5.55 -5.92
N ASN A 29 4.05 -6.07 -6.58
CA ASN A 29 4.58 -7.40 -6.35
C ASN A 29 5.78 -7.33 -5.39
N LEU A 30 5.57 -7.77 -4.15
CA LEU A 30 6.49 -7.61 -3.02
C LEU A 30 6.99 -8.96 -2.49
N GLY A 31 7.30 -9.89 -3.41
CA GLY A 31 7.64 -11.27 -3.07
C GLY A 31 6.39 -12.16 -3.10
N SER A 32 6.14 -12.90 -2.02
CA SER A 32 4.89 -13.65 -1.82
C SER A 32 3.69 -12.75 -1.51
N CYS A 33 3.92 -11.48 -1.19
CA CYS A 33 2.90 -10.46 -0.94
C CYS A 33 2.55 -9.72 -2.24
N VAL A 34 1.26 -9.64 -2.56
CA VAL A 34 0.73 -8.86 -3.68
C VAL A 34 -0.41 -7.99 -3.16
N ILE A 35 -0.28 -6.68 -3.35
CA ILE A 35 -1.31 -5.71 -2.92
C ILE A 35 -1.68 -4.77 -4.06
N ALA A 36 -2.89 -4.22 -4.00
CA ALA A 36 -3.37 -3.25 -4.97
C ALA A 36 -3.45 -1.87 -4.29
N THR A 37 -2.88 -0.83 -4.90
CA THR A 37 -2.74 0.49 -4.26
C THR A 37 -3.09 1.62 -5.22
N ASN A 38 -3.75 2.66 -4.74
CA ASN A 38 -4.08 3.84 -5.56
C ASN A 38 -2.91 4.82 -5.62
N LEU A 39 -1.89 4.48 -6.41
CA LEU A 39 -0.71 5.35 -6.56
C LEU A 39 -1.06 6.68 -7.24
N GLN A 40 -2.12 6.72 -8.05
CA GLN A 40 -2.50 7.93 -8.76
C GLN A 40 -3.05 8.99 -7.80
N GLU A 41 -3.90 8.59 -6.85
CA GLU A 41 -4.39 9.47 -5.80
C GLU A 41 -3.25 10.08 -4.98
N ILE A 42 -2.26 9.27 -4.59
CA ILE A 42 -1.09 9.74 -3.85
C ILE A 42 -0.27 10.73 -4.68
N ARG A 43 -0.04 10.44 -5.96
CA ARG A 43 0.71 11.33 -6.87
C ARG A 43 0.01 12.66 -7.06
N ASN A 44 -1.31 12.64 -7.27
CA ASN A 44 -2.13 13.83 -7.40
C ASN A 44 -2.14 14.64 -6.10
N GLY A 45 -2.25 13.98 -4.94
CA GLY A 45 -2.17 14.66 -3.64
C GLY A 45 -0.82 15.34 -3.40
N PHE A 46 0.28 14.69 -3.79
CA PHE A 46 1.62 15.23 -3.59
C PHE A 46 2.00 16.31 -4.61
N SER A 47 1.54 16.24 -5.87
CA SER A 47 1.86 17.26 -6.88
C SER A 47 1.42 18.65 -6.46
N GLU A 48 0.30 18.77 -5.75
CA GLU A 48 -0.25 20.03 -5.22
C GLU A 48 0.67 20.76 -4.24
N ILE A 49 1.53 20.01 -3.52
CA ILE A 49 2.41 20.56 -2.48
C ILE A 49 3.88 20.35 -2.78
N ARG A 50 4.23 19.71 -3.89
CA ARG A 50 5.60 19.32 -4.22
C ARG A 50 6.54 20.53 -4.24
N GLY A 51 6.18 21.56 -5.00
CA GLY A 51 7.01 22.76 -5.16
C GLY A 51 7.22 23.49 -3.84
N SER A 52 6.15 23.66 -3.04
CA SER A 52 6.24 24.37 -1.76
C SER A 52 7.04 23.60 -0.70
N VAL A 53 6.94 22.27 -0.67
CA VAL A 53 7.74 21.43 0.23
C VAL A 53 9.21 21.42 -0.20
N GLN A 54 9.49 21.24 -1.49
CA GLN A 54 10.87 21.19 -2.01
C GLN A 54 11.59 22.54 -1.90
N ALA A 55 10.88 23.66 -2.03
CA ALA A 55 11.47 25.00 -1.84
C ALA A 55 11.96 25.25 -0.40
N LYS A 56 11.51 24.45 0.58
CA LYS A 56 11.97 24.51 1.97
C LYS A 56 13.19 23.63 2.24
N ASP A 57 13.61 22.81 1.29
CA ASP A 57 14.77 21.93 1.44
C ASP A 57 16.05 22.64 0.99
N GLY A 58 16.91 22.96 1.96
CA GLY A 58 18.21 23.59 1.69
C GLY A 58 19.35 22.60 1.42
N ASN A 59 19.16 21.30 1.70
CA ASN A 59 20.23 20.30 1.65
C ASN A 59 20.18 19.52 0.33
N ILE A 60 20.50 20.20 -0.78
CA ILE A 60 20.41 19.64 -2.12
C ILE A 60 21.43 18.52 -2.41
N ASP A 61 22.45 18.40 -1.59
CA ASP A 61 23.56 17.44 -1.68
C ASP A 61 23.22 16.08 -1.04
N ILE A 62 22.23 16.04 -0.13
CA ILE A 62 21.86 14.83 0.60
C ILE A 62 20.58 14.21 0.01
N ARG A 63 20.70 12.98 -0.48
CA ARG A 63 19.56 12.16 -0.89
C ARG A 63 19.35 10.99 0.09
N ILE A 64 18.23 11.03 0.83
CA ILE A 64 17.86 9.98 1.79
C ILE A 64 17.47 8.69 1.07
N LEU A 65 16.51 8.75 0.13
CA LEU A 65 16.12 7.60 -0.67
C LEU A 65 17.06 7.46 -1.88
N ARG A 66 18.21 6.83 -1.65
CA ARG A 66 19.27 6.60 -2.65
C ARG A 66 18.82 5.59 -3.71
N ARG A 67 19.29 5.76 -4.94
CA ARG A 67 18.91 4.89 -6.07
C ARG A 67 19.38 3.45 -5.88
N THR A 68 20.49 3.24 -5.18
CA THR A 68 21.07 1.92 -4.87
C THR A 68 20.19 1.06 -3.96
N GLU A 69 19.26 1.68 -3.24
CA GLU A 69 18.38 1.04 -2.25
C GLU A 69 16.92 0.99 -2.76
N SER A 70 16.74 0.96 -4.08
CA SER A 70 15.40 0.91 -4.68
C SER A 70 14.69 -0.38 -4.32
N LEU A 71 13.36 -0.30 -4.18
CA LEU A 71 12.48 -1.45 -3.98
C LEU A 71 12.62 -2.51 -5.09
N GLN A 72 12.89 -2.08 -6.32
CA GLN A 72 13.06 -3.00 -7.45
C GLN A 72 14.38 -3.81 -7.35
N ASP A 73 15.43 -3.20 -6.80
CA ASP A 73 16.77 -3.78 -6.67
C ASP A 73 16.88 -4.65 -5.39
N THR A 74 15.89 -4.57 -4.52
CA THR A 74 15.75 -5.42 -3.33
C THR A 74 15.26 -6.81 -3.72
N LYS A 75 15.84 -7.86 -3.11
CA LYS A 75 15.39 -9.26 -3.26
C LYS A 75 13.87 -9.36 -3.03
N PRO A 76 13.09 -10.06 -3.88
CA PRO A 76 11.63 -10.12 -3.77
C PRO A 76 11.10 -10.42 -2.37
N ALA A 77 11.71 -11.40 -1.67
CA ALA A 77 11.35 -11.78 -0.30
C ALA A 77 11.49 -10.65 0.73
N ASN A 78 12.32 -9.64 0.47
CA ASN A 78 12.58 -8.53 1.41
C ASN A 78 11.82 -7.25 1.05
N ARG A 79 11.13 -7.21 -0.11
CA ARG A 79 10.46 -5.99 -0.60
C ARG A 79 9.30 -5.56 0.30
N CYS A 80 8.47 -6.52 0.74
CA CYS A 80 7.35 -6.26 1.65
C CYS A 80 7.85 -5.66 2.98
N CYS A 81 8.81 -6.32 3.61
CA CYS A 81 9.46 -5.86 4.83
C CYS A 81 10.02 -4.44 4.68
N LEU A 82 10.84 -4.18 3.64
CA LEU A 82 11.41 -2.85 3.38
C LEU A 82 10.33 -1.78 3.23
N LEU A 83 9.30 -2.01 2.41
CA LEU A 83 8.21 -1.06 2.21
C LEU A 83 7.45 -0.81 3.52
N ARG A 84 7.18 -1.85 4.31
CA ARG A 84 6.50 -1.74 5.61
C ARG A 84 7.30 -0.89 6.60
N HIS A 85 8.63 -0.99 6.60
CA HIS A 85 9.51 -0.13 7.41
C HIS A 85 9.52 1.31 6.92
N LEU A 86 9.60 1.54 5.60
CA LEU A 86 9.54 2.89 5.03
C LEU A 86 8.19 3.57 5.33
N LEU A 87 7.07 2.88 5.13
CA LEU A 87 5.74 3.43 5.45
C LEU A 87 5.63 3.76 6.95
N ARG A 88 6.18 2.91 7.83
CA ARG A 88 6.25 3.18 9.26
C ARG A 88 7.05 4.46 9.54
N LEU A 89 8.24 4.61 8.94
CA LEU A 89 9.06 5.81 9.09
C LEU A 89 8.28 7.07 8.70
N TYR A 90 7.61 7.05 7.54
CA TYR A 90 6.86 8.22 7.05
C TYR A 90 5.67 8.57 7.95
N LEU A 91 4.89 7.58 8.38
CA LEU A 91 3.75 7.79 9.27
C LEU A 91 4.18 8.25 10.67
N ASP A 92 5.20 7.60 11.24
CA ASP A 92 5.59 7.81 12.62
C ASP A 92 6.51 9.03 12.79
N ARG A 93 7.22 9.48 11.76
CA ARG A 93 8.27 10.50 11.88
C ARG A 93 8.22 11.61 10.84
N VAL A 94 7.58 11.43 9.68
CA VAL A 94 7.57 12.46 8.62
C VAL A 94 6.26 13.25 8.64
N PHE A 95 5.12 12.61 8.35
CA PHE A 95 3.85 13.32 8.17
C PHE A 95 3.42 14.06 9.43
N LYS A 96 3.53 13.42 10.60
CA LYS A 96 3.12 14.03 11.87
C LYS A 96 4.00 15.20 12.34
N ASN A 97 5.22 15.29 11.82
CA ASN A 97 6.22 16.27 12.27
C ASN A 97 6.45 17.40 11.26
N TYR A 98 5.85 17.35 10.07
CA TYR A 98 5.96 18.44 9.11
C TYR A 98 5.14 19.65 9.58
N GLN A 99 5.80 20.80 9.73
CA GLN A 99 5.18 22.02 10.24
C GLN A 99 5.09 23.09 9.14
N THR A 100 3.92 23.69 9.01
CA THR A 100 3.67 24.82 8.11
C THR A 100 2.42 25.57 8.58
N PRO A 101 2.37 26.91 8.46
CA PRO A 101 1.15 27.66 8.77
C PRO A 101 0.05 27.47 7.71
N ASP A 102 0.40 26.97 6.52
CA ASP A 102 -0.55 26.73 5.44
C ASP A 102 -1.44 25.51 5.71
N HIS A 103 -2.70 25.77 6.07
CA HIS A 103 -3.72 24.75 6.30
C HIS A 103 -4.02 23.89 5.06
N TYR A 104 -3.85 24.41 3.83
CA TYR A 104 -4.04 23.62 2.61
C TYR A 104 -2.99 22.50 2.54
N THR A 105 -1.72 22.85 2.75
CA THR A 105 -0.64 21.86 2.81
C THR A 105 -0.86 20.84 3.92
N LEU A 106 -1.27 21.25 5.13
CA LEU A 106 -1.57 20.31 6.23
C LEU A 106 -2.70 19.33 5.89
N ARG A 107 -3.73 19.78 5.16
CA ARG A 107 -4.81 18.91 4.68
C ARG A 107 -4.29 17.89 3.68
N LYS A 108 -3.46 18.31 2.72
CA LYS A 108 -2.84 17.40 1.73
C LYS A 108 -1.93 16.38 2.39
N ILE A 109 -1.15 16.78 3.39
CA ILE A 109 -0.32 15.87 4.18
C ILE A 109 -1.18 14.84 4.93
N SER A 110 -2.29 15.26 5.54
CA SER A 110 -3.23 14.35 6.17
C SER A 110 -3.83 13.35 5.18
N SER A 111 -4.20 13.80 3.97
CA SER A 111 -4.68 12.90 2.91
C SER A 111 -3.60 11.87 2.52
N LEU A 112 -2.36 12.32 2.29
CA LEU A 112 -1.24 11.43 1.97
C LEU A 112 -0.97 10.40 3.08
N ALA A 113 -0.99 10.84 4.34
CA ALA A 113 -0.80 9.96 5.49
C ALA A 113 -1.88 8.86 5.56
N ASN A 114 -3.14 9.21 5.29
CA ASN A 114 -4.23 8.23 5.25
C ASN A 114 -4.06 7.23 4.10
N SER A 115 -3.68 7.68 2.90
CA SER A 115 -3.38 6.76 1.79
C SER A 115 -2.22 5.81 2.13
N PHE A 116 -1.16 6.30 2.79
CA PHE A 116 -0.03 5.47 3.25
C PHE A 116 -0.45 4.49 4.35
N LEU A 117 -1.37 4.89 5.24
CA LEU A 117 -1.91 4.03 6.28
C LEU A 117 -2.71 2.86 5.68
N THR A 118 -3.49 3.09 4.63
CA THR A 118 -4.19 2.03 3.90
C THR A 118 -3.20 1.01 3.35
N ILE A 119 -2.16 1.45 2.65
CA ILE A 119 -1.10 0.55 2.14
C ILE A 119 -0.45 -0.23 3.29
N LYS A 120 -0.14 0.43 4.41
CA LYS A 120 0.46 -0.22 5.58
C LYS A 120 -0.46 -1.30 6.18
N LYS A 121 -1.79 -1.09 6.17
CA LYS A 121 -2.77 -2.08 6.62
C LYS A 121 -2.77 -3.30 5.70
N ASP A 122 -2.74 -3.09 4.38
CA ASP A 122 -2.69 -4.20 3.41
C ASP A 122 -1.40 -5.01 3.57
N LEU A 123 -0.25 -4.33 3.76
CA LEU A 123 1.02 -4.99 4.05
C LEU A 123 1.06 -5.69 5.42
N ARG A 124 0.16 -5.36 6.36
CA ARG A 124 0.06 -6.08 7.63
C ARG A 124 -0.57 -7.46 7.44
N LEU A 125 -1.43 -7.61 6.42
CA LEU A 125 -2.02 -8.90 6.05
C LEU A 125 -0.99 -9.81 5.37
N CYS A 126 0.06 -9.23 4.80
CA CYS A 126 1.20 -9.99 4.32
C CYS A 126 2.03 -10.50 5.52
N LEU A 127 1.89 -11.79 5.81
CA LEU A 127 2.68 -12.46 6.82
C LEU A 127 4.10 -12.68 6.28
N GLU A 128 5.09 -12.05 6.90
CA GLU A 128 6.50 -12.32 6.60
C GLU A 128 6.79 -13.80 6.90
N PRO A 129 7.44 -14.57 6.00
CA PRO A 129 7.62 -16.02 6.20
C PRO A 129 8.25 -16.37 7.55
N GLN A 130 9.25 -15.63 8.01
CA GLN A 130 9.86 -15.86 9.32
C GLN A 130 8.91 -15.53 10.48
N ALA A 131 8.09 -14.48 10.35
CA ALA A 131 7.10 -14.14 11.36
C ALA A 131 5.99 -15.20 11.43
N ALA A 132 5.63 -15.80 10.29
CA ALA A 132 4.72 -16.93 10.22
C ALA A 132 5.26 -18.15 10.99
N VAL A 133 6.52 -18.51 10.73
CA VAL A 133 7.19 -19.64 11.38
C VAL A 133 7.26 -19.43 12.90
N VAL A 134 7.72 -18.26 13.36
CA VAL A 134 7.80 -17.96 14.81
C VAL A 134 6.42 -17.98 15.45
N LYS A 135 5.40 -17.44 14.77
CA LYS A 135 4.02 -17.48 15.26
C LYS A 135 3.50 -18.92 15.38
N ALA A 136 3.61 -19.72 14.32
CA ALA A 136 3.15 -21.11 14.32
C ALA A 136 3.88 -21.95 15.38
N LEU A 137 5.18 -21.72 15.56
CA LEU A 137 5.96 -22.40 16.59
C LEU A 137 5.52 -21.99 18.01
N GLY A 138 5.19 -20.72 18.21
CA GLY A 138 4.68 -20.21 19.49
C GLY A 138 3.23 -20.61 19.80
N GLU A 139 2.51 -21.17 18.83
CA GLU A 139 1.14 -21.70 18.96
C GLU A 139 1.14 -23.24 19.01
N LEU A 140 2.29 -23.86 19.30
CA LEU A 140 2.42 -25.32 19.43
C LEU A 140 1.61 -25.89 20.59
N ASP A 141 1.45 -25.16 21.68
CA ASP A 141 0.61 -25.55 22.83
C ASP A 141 -0.85 -25.76 22.42
N ILE A 142 -1.39 -24.88 21.58
CA ILE A 142 -2.75 -25.00 21.03
C ILE A 142 -2.87 -26.27 20.18
N LEU A 143 -1.86 -26.55 19.34
CA LEU A 143 -1.86 -27.76 18.51
C LEU A 143 -1.82 -29.03 19.37
N LEU A 144 -0.99 -29.06 20.41
CA LEU A 144 -0.90 -30.19 21.33
C LEU A 144 -2.22 -30.41 22.07
N GLN A 145 -2.88 -29.35 22.53
CA GLN A 145 -4.20 -29.41 23.16
C GLN A 145 -5.25 -30.05 22.24
N TRP A 146 -5.30 -29.66 20.96
CA TRP A 146 -6.24 -30.28 19.99
C TRP A 146 -5.99 -31.77 19.79
N MET A 147 -4.74 -32.22 19.84
CA MET A 147 -4.41 -33.63 19.72
C MET A 147 -4.89 -34.43 20.94
N GLU A 148 -4.76 -33.86 22.13
CA GLU A 148 -5.22 -34.48 23.37
C GLU A 148 -6.76 -34.50 23.49
N GLU A 149 -7.45 -33.50 22.91
CA GLU A 149 -8.92 -33.47 22.81
C GLU A 149 -9.51 -34.47 21.80
N THR A 150 -8.68 -35.10 20.96
CA THR A 150 -9.12 -36.11 19.98
C THR A 150 -9.05 -37.55 20.50
N GLU A 151 -8.57 -37.76 21.73
CA GLU A 151 -8.66 -39.03 22.48
C GLU A 151 -9.92 -39.07 23.38
#